data_AF-A0A8T4LGW9-F1
#
_entry.id   AF-A0A8T4LGW9-F1
#
_cell.length_a   1.000
_cell.length_b   1.000
_cell.length_c   1.000
_cell.angle_alpha   90.00
_cell.angle_beta   90.00
_cell.angle_gamma   90.00
#
_symmetry.space_group_name_H-M   'P 1'
#
loop_
_entity.id
_entity.type
_entity.pdbx_description
1 polymer ?
#
loop_
_entity_poly.entity_id
_entity_poly.type
_entity_poly.pdbx_seq_one_letter_code
_entity_poly.pdbx_strand_id
1 'polypeptide(L)'
;MSHSKNKIDWCLKKAEKELKESDKHRGLIKINPDIEEARRHLEKSEHYLKATNLLKKENFSDISASTVFYSMYHCLLAITAKFGYESGNQECTFAVIHNLIEDK
;
A
#
# COMPACT_ATOMS: atom_id res chain seq x y z
N MET A 1 20.53 12.88 -1.42
CA MET A 1 19.50 11.83 -1.52
C MET A 1 18.23 12.44 -2.05
N SER A 2 17.49 11.75 -2.92
CA SER A 2 16.21 12.26 -3.42
C SER A 2 15.16 12.29 -2.30
N HIS A 3 14.10 13.08 -2.47
CA HIS A 3 13.04 13.20 -1.49
C HIS A 3 12.39 11.84 -1.18
N SER A 4 12.19 11.00 -2.20
CA SER A 4 11.63 9.65 -2.03
C SER A 4 12.53 8.73 -1.17
N LYS A 5 13.85 8.75 -1.38
CA LYS A 5 14.81 7.92 -0.62
C LYS A 5 14.81 8.29 0.86
N ASN A 6 14.79 9.58 1.17
CA ASN A 6 14.66 10.05 2.55
C ASN A 6 13.35 9.56 3.19
N LYS A 7 12.25 9.50 2.42
CA LYS A 7 10.96 9.02 2.91
C LYS A 7 10.94 7.51 3.17
N ILE A 8 11.58 6.72 2.30
CA ILE A 8 11.79 5.28 2.51
C ILE A 8 12.55 5.03 3.81
N ASP A 9 13.68 5.70 4.00
CA ASP A 9 14.50 5.54 5.21
C ASP A 9 13.72 5.90 6.48
N TRP A 10 12.90 6.95 6.43
CA TRP A 10 12.02 7.31 7.54
C TRP A 10 11.00 6.21 7.83
N CYS A 11 10.37 5.64 6.80
CA CYS A 11 9.39 4.56 6.96
C CYS A 11 10.01 3.27 7.51
N LEU A 12 11.23 2.92 7.09
CA LEU A 12 11.98 1.78 7.62
C LEU A 12 12.32 1.99 9.10
N LYS A 13 12.86 3.16 9.47
CA LYS A 13 13.17 3.51 10.86
C LYS A 13 11.93 3.54 11.75
N LYS A 14 10.79 3.97 11.21
CA LYS A 14 9.51 3.95 11.91
C LYS A 14 9.09 2.53 12.29
N ALA A 15 9.16 1.59 11.34
CA ALA A 15 8.86 0.18 11.63
C ALA A 15 9.84 -0.40 12.64
N GLU A 16 11.15 -0.15 12.47
CA GLU A 16 12.17 -0.64 13.41
C GLU A 16 11.92 -0.14 14.84
N LYS A 17 11.53 1.13 15.02
CA LYS A 17 11.21 1.67 16.33
C LYS A 17 9.96 1.01 16.93
N GLU A 18 8.87 0.94 16.17
CA GLU A 18 7.60 0.38 16.65
C GLU A 18 7.72 -1.12 16.97
N LEU A 19 8.55 -1.87 16.23
CA LEU A 19 8.82 -3.28 16.49
C LEU A 19 9.66 -3.53 17.76
N LYS A 20 10.47 -2.57 18.20
CA LYS A 20 11.19 -2.66 19.49
C LYS A 20 10.24 -2.48 20.68
N GLU A 21 9.13 -1.78 20.47
CA GLU A 21 8.17 -1.41 21.51
C GLU A 21 6.92 -2.32 21.49
N SER A 22 6.60 -2.96 20.36
CA SER A 22 5.40 -3.81 20.17
C SER A 22 5.56 -4.78 19.00
N ASP A 23 4.77 -5.86 18.96
CA ASP A 23 4.77 -6.80 17.82
C ASP A 23 4.08 -6.27 16.54
N LYS A 24 3.79 -4.96 16.47
CA LYS A 24 3.10 -4.33 15.34
C LYS A 24 3.91 -3.16 14.82
N HIS A 25 3.88 -2.97 13.50
CA HIS A 25 4.44 -1.79 12.86
C HIS A 25 3.40 -1.09 11.99
N ARG A 26 3.58 0.22 11.85
CA ARG A 26 2.90 1.09 10.90
C ARG A 26 3.93 1.78 10.02
N GLY A 27 5.12 1.22 9.88
CA GLY A 27 6.18 1.70 8.96
C GLY A 27 6.30 0.81 7.72
N LEU A 28 7.52 0.65 7.23
CA LEU A 28 7.87 -0.21 6.10
C LEU A 28 8.87 -1.28 6.56
N ILE A 29 8.74 -2.51 6.07
CA ILE A 29 9.69 -3.59 6.30
C ILE A 29 10.16 -4.12 4.95
N LYS A 30 11.45 -4.47 4.85
CA LYS A 30 11.98 -5.21 3.70
C LYS A 30 11.73 -6.70 3.88
N ILE A 31 11.10 -7.30 2.89
CA ILE A 31 10.81 -8.73 2.83
C ILE A 31 11.34 -9.29 1.50
N ASN A 32 11.28 -10.61 1.33
CA ASN A 32 11.42 -11.18 0.00
C ASN A 32 10.20 -10.79 -0.86
N PRO A 33 10.38 -10.55 -2.18
CA PRO A 33 9.25 -10.41 -3.10
C PRO A 33 8.18 -11.48 -2.88
N ASP A 34 6.97 -11.05 -2.55
CA ASP A 34 5.84 -11.93 -2.27
C ASP A 34 4.77 -11.79 -3.35
N ILE A 35 4.81 -12.74 -4.30
CA ILE A 35 3.86 -12.80 -5.43
C ILE A 35 2.46 -13.23 -4.96
N GLU A 36 2.38 -14.06 -3.92
CA GLU A 36 1.09 -14.52 -3.41
C GLU A 36 0.38 -13.41 -2.63
N GLU A 37 1.10 -12.63 -1.84
CA GLU A 37 0.52 -11.43 -1.20
C GLU A 37 0.13 -10.39 -2.25
N ALA A 38 0.94 -10.20 -3.30
CA ALA A 38 0.57 -9.32 -4.40
C ALA A 38 -0.74 -9.77 -5.06
N ARG A 39 -0.94 -11.07 -5.30
CA ARG A 39 -2.20 -11.64 -5.83
C ARG A 39 -3.36 -11.40 -4.88
N ARG A 40 -3.21 -11.65 -3.57
CA ARG A 40 -4.24 -11.39 -2.56
C ARG A 40 -4.67 -9.92 -2.53
N HIS A 41 -3.73 -8.99 -2.73
CA HIS A 41 -4.06 -7.58 -2.86
C HIS A 41 -4.82 -7.26 -4.15
N LEU A 42 -4.47 -7.88 -5.28
CA LEU A 42 -5.23 -7.72 -6.53
C LEU A 42 -6.67 -8.24 -6.38
N GLU A 43 -6.87 -9.39 -5.73
CA GLU A 43 -8.21 -9.92 -5.44
C GLU A 43 -9.03 -8.96 -4.56
N LYS A 44 -8.42 -8.37 -3.52
CA LYS A 44 -9.06 -7.32 -2.71
C LYS A 44 -9.37 -6.08 -3.52
N SER A 45 -8.48 -5.67 -4.43
CA SER A 45 -8.72 -4.54 -5.33
C SER A 45 -9.95 -4.76 -6.20
N GLU A 46 -10.08 -5.95 -6.79
CA GLU A 46 -11.26 -6.32 -7.58
C GLU A 46 -12.53 -6.37 -6.73
N HIS A 47 -12.44 -6.86 -5.49
CA HIS A 47 -13.56 -6.84 -4.55
C HIS A 47 -14.06 -5.41 -4.29
N TYR A 48 -13.15 -4.47 -4.02
CA TYR A 48 -13.52 -3.06 -3.83
C TYR A 48 -14.08 -2.42 -5.10
N LEU A 49 -13.56 -2.78 -6.28
CA LEU A 49 -14.09 -2.29 -7.56
C LEU A 49 -15.51 -2.79 -7.82
N LYS A 50 -15.81 -4.05 -7.48
CA LYS A 50 -17.19 -4.58 -7.51
C LYS A 50 -18.11 -3.79 -6.57
N ALA A 51 -17.65 -3.49 -5.36
CA ALA A 51 -18.40 -2.66 -4.40
C ALA A 51 -18.64 -1.24 -4.94
N THR A 52 -17.65 -0.61 -5.58
CA THR A 52 -17.80 0.69 -6.26
C THR A 52 -18.96 0.67 -7.25
N ASN A 53 -19.02 -0.34 -8.11
CA ASN A 53 -20.05 -0.43 -9.14
C ASN A 53 -21.45 -0.55 -8.54
N LEU A 54 -21.61 -1.31 -7.46
CA LEU A 54 -22.87 -1.43 -6.73
C LEU A 54 -23.26 -0.09 -6.09
N LEU A 55 -22.36 0.54 -5.35
CA LEU A 55 -22.63 1.83 -4.69
C LEU A 55 -22.99 2.94 -5.68
N LYS A 56 -22.27 3.00 -6.82
CA LYS A 56 -22.57 3.95 -7.89
C LYS A 56 -23.96 3.72 -8.48
N LYS A 57 -24.35 2.46 -8.71
CA LYS A 57 -25.68 2.11 -9.23
C LYS A 57 -26.79 2.54 -8.28
N GLU A 58 -26.56 2.44 -6.98
CA GLU A 58 -27.50 2.82 -5.92
C GLU A 58 -27.40 4.32 -5.52
N ASN A 59 -26.72 5.16 -6.32
CA ASN A 59 -26.53 6.60 -6.11
C ASN A 59 -25.74 7.00 -4.84
N PHE A 60 -25.00 6.09 -4.22
CA PHE A 60 -24.08 6.39 -3.10
C PHE A 60 -22.68 6.79 -3.62
N SER A 61 -22.63 7.88 -4.39
CA SER A 61 -21.41 8.27 -5.12
C SER A 61 -20.24 8.67 -4.21
N ASP A 62 -20.52 9.34 -3.09
CA ASP A 62 -19.54 9.71 -2.06
C ASP A 62 -18.88 8.48 -1.41
N ILE A 63 -19.69 7.47 -1.07
CA ILE A 63 -19.20 6.21 -0.52
C ILE A 63 -18.44 5.42 -1.60
N SER A 64 -18.92 5.46 -2.86
CA SER A 64 -18.25 4.80 -3.97
C SER A 64 -16.82 5.31 -4.19
N ALA A 65 -16.58 6.61 -4.00
CA ALA A 65 -15.24 7.19 -4.10
C ALA A 65 -14.26 6.59 -3.09
N SER A 66 -14.72 6.30 -1.87
CA SER A 66 -13.91 5.61 -0.85
C SER A 66 -13.52 4.20 -1.31
N THR A 67 -14.44 3.46 -1.90
CA THR A 67 -14.13 2.11 -2.42
C THR A 67 -13.18 2.14 -3.62
N VAL A 68 -13.27 3.13 -4.51
CA VAL A 68 -12.27 3.33 -5.59
C VAL A 68 -10.90 3.59 -5.01
N PHE A 69 -10.80 4.44 -3.99
CA PHE A 69 -9.54 4.69 -3.31
C PHE A 69 -8.93 3.39 -2.74
N TYR A 70 -9.72 2.55 -2.06
CA TYR A 70 -9.22 1.28 -1.52
C TYR A 70 -8.84 0.28 -2.63
N SER A 71 -9.55 0.26 -3.75
CA SER A 71 -9.17 -0.53 -4.92
C SER A 71 -7.78 -0.12 -5.44
N MET A 72 -7.55 1.19 -5.63
CA MET A 72 -6.24 1.70 -6.04
C MET A 72 -5.16 1.42 -4.98
N TYR A 73 -5.46 1.63 -3.70
CA TYR A 73 -4.52 1.39 -2.61
C TYR A 73 -4.06 -0.07 -2.58
N HIS A 74 -4.97 -1.02 -2.78
CA HIS A 74 -4.62 -2.43 -2.89
C HIS A 74 -3.76 -2.74 -4.12
N CYS A 75 -3.97 -2.08 -5.26
CA CYS A 75 -3.05 -2.20 -6.39
C CYS A 75 -1.64 -1.74 -6.03
N LEU A 76 -1.50 -0.65 -5.28
CA LEU A 76 -0.20 -0.16 -4.84
C LEU A 76 0.46 -1.11 -3.83
N LEU A 77 -0.31 -1.67 -2.88
CA LEU A 77 0.18 -2.70 -1.98
C LEU A 77 0.63 -3.97 -2.72
N ALA A 78 -0.07 -4.35 -3.80
CA ALA A 78 0.36 -5.46 -4.64
C ALA A 78 1.73 -5.19 -5.29
N ILE A 79 1.96 -3.95 -5.73
CA ILE A 79 3.26 -3.51 -6.24
C ILE A 79 4.30 -3.57 -5.12
N THR A 80 4.04 -3.02 -3.92
CA THR A 80 5.03 -3.04 -2.83
C THR A 80 5.43 -4.47 -2.45
N ALA A 81 4.47 -5.38 -2.32
CA ALA A 81 4.73 -6.79 -2.02
C ALA A 81 5.59 -7.46 -3.09
N LYS A 82 5.28 -7.23 -4.37
CA LYS A 82 6.08 -7.72 -5.51
C LYS A 82 7.52 -7.19 -5.49
N PHE A 83 7.75 -5.99 -4.96
CA PHE A 83 9.08 -5.36 -4.89
C PHE A 83 9.80 -5.62 -3.55
N GLY A 84 9.30 -6.55 -2.72
CA GLY A 84 9.97 -6.95 -1.48
C GLY A 84 9.76 -5.99 -0.32
N TYR A 85 8.58 -5.38 -0.25
CA TYR A 85 8.21 -4.48 0.84
C TYR A 85 6.85 -4.85 1.44
N GLU A 86 6.82 -4.89 2.78
CA GLU A 86 5.59 -4.91 3.56
C GLU A 86 5.35 -3.52 4.14
N SER A 87 4.17 -2.96 3.87
CA SER A 87 3.81 -1.60 4.30
C SER A 87 2.67 -1.62 5.31
N GLY A 88 2.88 -1.00 6.46
CA GLY A 88 1.89 -0.91 7.54
C GLY A 88 0.96 0.30 7.44
N ASN A 89 1.14 1.20 6.45
CA ASN A 89 0.27 2.35 6.25
C ASN A 89 0.29 2.92 4.80
N GLN A 90 -0.63 3.84 4.51
CA GLN A 90 -0.75 4.47 3.19
C GLN A 90 0.46 5.32 2.80
N GLU A 91 0.97 6.12 3.75
CA GLU A 91 2.10 7.03 3.55
C GLU A 91 3.38 6.28 3.12
N CYS A 92 3.67 5.15 3.74
CA CYS A 92 4.83 4.31 3.43
C CYS A 92 4.62 3.50 2.15
N THR A 93 3.38 3.16 1.83
CA THR A 93 3.05 2.56 0.52
C THR A 93 3.36 3.56 -0.60
N PHE A 94 2.91 4.80 -0.48
CA PHE A 94 3.20 5.84 -1.46
C PHE A 94 4.70 6.15 -1.55
N ALA A 95 5.42 6.13 -0.43
CA ALA A 95 6.88 6.31 -0.43
C ALA A 95 7.58 5.29 -1.34
N VAL A 96 7.19 4.01 -1.28
CA VAL A 96 7.72 2.95 -2.17
C VAL A 96 7.38 3.24 -3.63
N ILE A 97 6.12 3.57 -3.93
CA ILE A 97 5.70 3.85 -5.30
C ILE A 97 6.47 5.03 -5.90
N HIS A 98 6.62 6.13 -5.15
CA HIS A 98 7.41 7.28 -5.60
C HIS A 98 8.88 6.93 -5.80
N ASN A 99 9.48 6.16 -4.90
CA ASN A 99 10.85 5.70 -5.06
C ASN A 99 11.02 4.83 -6.32
N LEU A 100 10.10 3.91 -6.59
CA LEU A 100 10.09 3.08 -7.80
C LEU A 100 9.89 3.88 -9.09
N ILE A 101 9.22 5.03 -9.03
CA ILE A 101 9.07 5.94 -10.18
C ILE A 101 10.36 6.74 -10.40
N GLU A 102 11.01 7.21 -9.33
CA GLU A 102 12.25 7.98 -9.40
C GLU A 102 13.48 7.14 -9.78
N ASP A 103 13.55 5.88 -9.36
CA ASP A 103 14.66 4.98 -9.66
C ASP A 103 14.57 4.31 -11.06
N LYS A 104 13.66 4.80 -11.94
CA LYS A 104 13.53 4.36 -13.34
C LYS A 104 14.51 5.02 -14.30
#